data_AF-A0A3B8MCG1-F1
#
_entry.id   AF-A0A3B8MCG1-F1
#
_cell.length_a   1.000
_cell.length_b   1.000
_cell.length_c   1.000
_cell.angle_alpha   90.00
_cell.angle_beta   90.00
_cell.angle_gamma   90.00
#
_symmetry.space_group_name_H-M   'P 1'
#
loop_
_entity.id
_entity.type
_entity.pdbx_description
1 polymer ?
#
loop_
_entity_poly.entity_id
_entity_poly.type
_entity_poly.pdbx_seq_one_letter_code
_entity_poly.pdbx_strand_id
1 'polypeptide(L)'
;MIEQLSTSIGACLPSGFRLSSARRRLNGMARLYIGRTIVPSGICIARLARRCFRNVRIRSSADVAEALGLPYVEPSSIEEDVKTQTDLLLGLLEQYESRGLDTIDSVLDELRPTLTGVDFEAFTFDEAYLDDLPTDPGVYVMRDAEGKVIYVGKSVHLRDRVKTYFSRRSEREQKTLSILERIWTVELEVVGSELEAMILETRLIQATRPEFNKQVAIHDRGKPDDAPFVLVLPSADRESVELLCVRPDAPIGTVRVRKDLADWEDGWSELKQCLAYVPEVDEDEVARKIVWGWIDRNREKVNLVRPEDVGEALELKRVLADHISDTTDEAWEKVWRI
;
A
#
# COMPACT_ATOMS: atom_id res chain seq x y z
N MET A 1 -1.83 -1.60 -34.84
CA MET A 1 -1.76 -2.85 -34.04
C MET A 1 -2.83 -2.93 -32.96
N ILE A 2 -2.89 -2.02 -31.97
CA ILE A 2 -3.91 -2.09 -30.89
C ILE A 2 -5.35 -1.94 -31.41
N GLU A 3 -5.61 -1.06 -32.39
CA GLU A 3 -6.93 -0.96 -33.04
C GLU A 3 -7.32 -2.23 -33.82
N GLN A 4 -6.35 -2.87 -34.47
CA GLN A 4 -6.57 -4.15 -35.17
C GLN A 4 -6.91 -5.26 -34.16
N LEU A 5 -6.18 -5.33 -33.04
CA LEU A 5 -6.50 -6.24 -31.93
C LEU A 5 -7.89 -5.97 -31.34
N SER A 6 -8.26 -4.71 -31.13
CA SER A 6 -9.61 -4.33 -30.67
C SER A 6 -10.70 -4.83 -31.62
N THR A 7 -10.46 -4.77 -32.93
CA THR A 7 -11.41 -5.20 -33.96
C THR A 7 -11.55 -6.72 -33.99
N SER A 8 -10.42 -7.45 -33.89
CA SER A 8 -10.42 -8.91 -33.87
C SER A 8 -11.03 -9.51 -32.59
N ILE A 9 -10.93 -8.80 -31.46
CA ILE A 9 -11.49 -9.25 -30.18
C ILE A 9 -12.99 -8.96 -30.11
N GLY A 10 -13.44 -7.80 -30.61
CA GLY A 10 -14.82 -7.46 -30.95
C GLY A 10 -15.93 -8.11 -30.11
N ALA A 11 -16.46 -9.24 -30.60
CA ALA A 11 -17.57 -10.00 -29.99
C ALA A 11 -17.14 -11.35 -29.36
N CYS A 12 -15.85 -11.66 -29.37
CA CYS A 12 -15.32 -12.89 -28.80
C CYS A 12 -15.18 -12.77 -27.28
N LEU A 13 -15.28 -13.91 -26.58
CA LEU A 13 -14.94 -14.02 -25.16
C LEU A 13 -13.54 -14.64 -25.03
N PRO A 14 -12.48 -13.85 -24.76
CA PRO A 14 -11.14 -14.41 -24.71
C PRO A 14 -10.97 -15.38 -23.55
N SER A 15 -10.18 -16.42 -23.77
CA SER A 15 -9.86 -17.43 -22.76
C SER A 15 -8.36 -17.67 -22.69
N GLY A 16 -7.88 -18.11 -21.53
CA GLY A 16 -6.48 -18.54 -21.39
C GLY A 16 -6.06 -18.85 -19.96
N PHE A 17 -4.96 -19.58 -19.82
CA PHE A 17 -4.33 -19.83 -18.53
C PHE A 17 -3.74 -18.52 -17.98
N ARG A 18 -4.20 -18.11 -16.79
CA ARG A 18 -3.86 -16.81 -16.17
C ARG A 18 -4.16 -15.61 -17.09
N LEU A 19 -5.27 -15.70 -17.85
CA LEU A 19 -5.73 -14.64 -18.74
C LEU A 19 -5.73 -13.26 -18.07
N SER A 20 -6.02 -13.18 -16.78
CA SER A 20 -6.09 -11.94 -16.00
C SER A 20 -4.83 -11.08 -16.13
N SER A 21 -3.63 -11.68 -16.14
CA SER A 21 -2.36 -10.96 -16.30
C SER A 21 -2.17 -10.40 -17.71
N ALA A 22 -2.53 -11.19 -18.74
CA ALA A 22 -2.49 -10.75 -20.13
C ALA A 22 -3.53 -9.65 -20.40
N ARG A 23 -4.74 -9.81 -19.86
CA ARG A 23 -5.86 -8.86 -19.92
C ARG A 23 -5.48 -7.52 -19.31
N ARG A 24 -4.82 -7.53 -18.13
CA ARG A 24 -4.30 -6.35 -17.45
C ARG A 24 -3.34 -5.56 -18.34
N ARG A 25 -2.34 -6.23 -18.93
CA ARG A 25 -1.34 -5.60 -19.82
C ARG A 25 -1.98 -5.03 -21.08
N LEU A 26 -2.83 -5.82 -21.74
CA LEU A 26 -3.50 -5.42 -22.98
C LEU A 26 -4.45 -4.23 -22.77
N ASN A 27 -5.26 -4.26 -21.71
CA ASN A 27 -6.15 -3.14 -21.38
C ASN A 27 -5.38 -1.90 -20.93
N GLY A 28 -4.28 -2.05 -20.18
CA GLY A 28 -3.41 -0.93 -19.81
C GLY A 28 -2.85 -0.23 -21.05
N MET A 29 -2.30 -0.98 -22.00
CA MET A 29 -1.84 -0.42 -23.28
C MET A 29 -2.99 0.22 -24.08
N ALA A 30 -4.15 -0.44 -24.15
CA ALA A 30 -5.28 0.09 -24.90
C ALA A 30 -5.82 1.40 -24.32
N ARG A 31 -5.86 1.55 -22.99
CA ARG A 31 -6.21 2.83 -22.36
C ARG A 31 -5.22 3.94 -22.73
N LEU A 32 -3.92 3.63 -22.73
CA LEU A 32 -2.87 4.60 -23.09
C LEU A 32 -2.94 5.06 -24.55
N TYR A 33 -3.17 4.12 -25.48
CA TYR A 33 -3.06 4.42 -26.91
C TYR A 33 -4.38 4.74 -27.61
N ILE A 34 -5.52 4.23 -27.13
CA ILE A 34 -6.83 4.41 -27.76
C ILE A 34 -7.93 4.84 -26.77
N GLY A 35 -7.58 5.16 -25.53
CA GLY A 35 -8.51 5.72 -24.53
C GLY A 35 -9.60 4.78 -24.04
N ARG A 36 -9.52 3.46 -24.31
CA ARG A 36 -10.53 2.48 -23.91
C ARG A 36 -9.94 1.09 -23.65
N THR A 37 -10.67 0.24 -22.94
CA THR A 37 -10.34 -1.19 -22.78
C THR A 37 -10.76 -2.00 -24.00
N ILE A 38 -9.99 -3.05 -24.33
CA ILE A 38 -10.25 -3.92 -25.49
C ILE A 38 -10.60 -5.36 -25.12
N VAL A 39 -10.32 -5.77 -23.88
CA VAL A 39 -10.71 -7.08 -23.32
C VAL A 39 -11.41 -6.87 -21.99
N PRO A 40 -12.69 -6.45 -21.99
CA PRO A 40 -13.40 -6.10 -20.75
C PRO A 40 -13.69 -7.32 -19.88
N SER A 41 -13.91 -8.49 -20.49
CA SER A 41 -14.20 -9.76 -19.84
C SER A 41 -13.47 -10.92 -20.53
N GLY A 42 -13.41 -12.07 -19.87
CA GLY A 42 -12.78 -13.26 -20.40
C GLY A 42 -12.75 -14.41 -19.39
N ILE A 43 -12.51 -15.62 -19.87
CA ILE A 43 -12.50 -16.84 -19.06
C ILE A 43 -11.05 -17.19 -18.68
N CYS A 44 -10.74 -17.10 -17.39
CA CYS A 44 -9.46 -17.53 -16.85
C CYS A 44 -9.50 -19.03 -16.51
N ILE A 45 -8.76 -19.85 -17.25
CA ILE A 45 -8.71 -21.32 -17.08
C ILE A 45 -8.21 -21.68 -15.67
N ALA A 46 -7.21 -20.96 -15.15
CA ALA A 46 -6.70 -21.18 -13.80
C ALA A 46 -7.77 -20.92 -12.71
N ARG A 47 -8.64 -19.93 -12.91
CA ARG A 47 -9.73 -19.60 -11.98
C ARG A 47 -10.83 -20.65 -12.01
N LEU A 48 -11.24 -21.07 -13.23
CA LEU A 48 -12.15 -22.19 -13.43
C LEU A 48 -11.64 -23.46 -12.75
N ALA A 49 -10.37 -23.83 -12.99
CA ALA A 49 -9.78 -25.04 -12.46
C ALA A 49 -9.71 -25.04 -10.92
N ARG A 50 -9.28 -23.94 -10.29
CA ARG A 50 -9.23 -23.84 -8.81
C ARG A 50 -10.61 -23.97 -8.16
N ARG A 51 -11.64 -23.40 -8.79
CA ARG A 51 -13.02 -23.51 -8.30
C ARG A 51 -13.58 -24.93 -8.54
N CYS A 52 -13.23 -25.55 -9.66
CA CYS A 52 -13.63 -26.91 -10.02
C CYS A 52 -12.99 -27.94 -9.08
N PHE A 53 -11.69 -27.78 -8.78
CA PHE A 53 -10.84 -28.71 -8.03
C PHE A 53 -10.29 -28.07 -6.74
N ARG A 54 -11.16 -27.89 -5.74
CA ARG A 54 -10.82 -27.15 -4.50
C ARG A 54 -9.64 -27.71 -3.70
N ASN A 55 -9.31 -28.99 -3.86
CA ASN A 55 -8.23 -29.67 -3.14
C ASN A 55 -6.95 -29.83 -3.96
N VAL A 56 -6.92 -29.32 -5.19
CA VAL A 56 -5.76 -29.44 -6.09
C VAL A 56 -5.09 -28.07 -6.22
N ARG A 57 -3.77 -28.05 -6.07
CA ARG A 57 -2.99 -26.82 -6.20
C ARG A 57 -2.67 -26.55 -7.67
N ILE A 58 -3.41 -25.65 -8.29
CA ILE A 58 -3.23 -25.24 -9.70
C ILE A 58 -2.25 -24.07 -9.84
N ARG A 59 -1.04 -24.36 -10.34
CA ARG A 59 0.03 -23.42 -10.67
C ARG A 59 0.29 -23.30 -12.17
N SER A 60 0.12 -24.39 -12.93
CA SER A 60 0.44 -24.49 -14.37
C SER A 60 -0.71 -25.07 -15.20
N SER A 61 -0.61 -24.99 -16.53
CA SER A 61 -1.52 -25.69 -17.46
C SER A 61 -1.43 -27.22 -17.30
N ALA A 62 -0.23 -27.74 -17.00
CA ALA A 62 -0.01 -29.16 -16.72
C ALA A 62 -0.83 -29.63 -15.50
N ASP A 63 -0.88 -28.82 -14.44
CA ASP A 63 -1.65 -29.15 -13.23
C ASP A 63 -3.17 -29.23 -13.53
N VAL A 64 -3.65 -28.41 -14.47
CA VAL A 64 -5.05 -28.45 -14.92
C VAL A 64 -5.32 -29.72 -15.74
N ALA A 65 -4.41 -30.05 -16.66
CA ALA A 65 -4.51 -31.27 -17.47
C ALA A 65 -4.51 -32.53 -16.59
N GLU A 66 -3.61 -32.60 -15.62
CA GLU A 66 -3.52 -33.68 -14.64
C GLU A 66 -4.84 -33.80 -13.85
N ALA A 67 -5.38 -32.68 -13.36
CA ALA A 67 -6.65 -32.67 -12.62
C ALA A 67 -7.85 -33.13 -13.47
N LEU A 68 -7.81 -32.88 -14.79
CA LEU A 68 -8.83 -33.33 -15.75
C LEU A 68 -8.59 -34.76 -16.26
N GLY A 69 -7.42 -35.36 -15.99
CA GLY A 69 -7.03 -36.63 -16.59
C GLY A 69 -6.74 -36.56 -18.09
N LEU A 70 -6.36 -35.38 -18.60
CA LEU A 70 -6.04 -35.15 -20.01
C LEU A 70 -4.53 -35.36 -20.27
N PRO A 71 -4.15 -35.88 -21.45
CA PRO A 71 -2.76 -35.91 -21.86
C PRO A 71 -2.21 -34.48 -22.00
N TYR A 72 -1.00 -34.26 -21.50
CA TYR A 72 -0.33 -32.95 -21.57
C TYR A 72 1.06 -33.08 -22.17
N VAL A 73 1.34 -32.20 -23.13
CA VAL A 73 2.68 -31.98 -23.68
C VAL A 73 2.89 -30.47 -23.66
N GLU A 74 4.04 -30.04 -23.14
CA GLU A 74 4.38 -28.61 -23.12
C GLU A 74 4.40 -28.07 -24.56
N PRO A 75 3.61 -27.04 -24.89
CA PRO A 75 3.53 -26.51 -26.24
C PRO A 75 4.87 -25.95 -26.72
N SER A 76 5.24 -26.27 -27.95
CA SER A 76 6.44 -25.73 -28.61
C SER A 76 6.13 -24.58 -29.59
N SER A 77 4.85 -24.37 -29.91
CA SER A 77 4.35 -23.34 -30.80
C SER A 77 3.07 -22.67 -30.26
N ILE A 78 2.70 -21.53 -30.85
CA ILE A 78 1.48 -20.81 -30.48
C ILE A 78 0.25 -21.63 -30.85
N GLU A 79 0.26 -22.30 -32.00
CA GLU A 79 -0.83 -23.17 -32.46
C GLU A 79 -1.06 -24.34 -31.48
N GLU A 80 0.02 -24.95 -30.98
CA GLU A 80 -0.04 -26.00 -29.95
C GLU A 80 -0.55 -25.47 -28.60
N ASP A 81 -0.15 -24.26 -28.21
CA ASP A 81 -0.63 -23.64 -26.96
C ASP A 81 -2.12 -23.32 -27.07
N VAL A 82 -2.57 -22.70 -28.16
CA VAL A 82 -4.00 -22.43 -28.40
C VAL A 82 -4.82 -23.72 -28.34
N LYS A 83 -4.33 -24.81 -28.94
CA LYS A 83 -4.98 -26.11 -28.86
C LYS A 83 -5.05 -26.61 -27.41
N THR A 84 -3.92 -26.56 -26.70
CA THR A 84 -3.83 -26.98 -25.29
C THR A 84 -4.80 -26.18 -24.41
N GLN A 85 -4.81 -24.85 -24.52
CA GLN A 85 -5.73 -23.99 -23.79
C GLN A 85 -7.20 -24.30 -24.12
N THR A 86 -7.49 -24.63 -25.37
CA THR A 86 -8.84 -25.00 -25.82
C THR A 86 -9.28 -26.32 -25.20
N ASP A 87 -8.42 -27.35 -25.23
CA ASP A 87 -8.71 -28.67 -24.65
C ASP A 87 -8.94 -28.56 -23.13
N LEU A 88 -8.11 -27.77 -22.43
CA LEU A 88 -8.29 -27.51 -20.99
C LEU A 88 -9.59 -26.77 -20.68
N LEU A 89 -9.92 -25.76 -21.48
CA LEU A 89 -11.18 -25.01 -21.30
C LEU A 89 -12.39 -25.92 -21.50
N LEU A 90 -12.41 -26.69 -22.59
CA LEU A 90 -13.50 -27.61 -22.89
C LEU A 90 -13.67 -28.65 -21.80
N GLY A 91 -12.58 -29.29 -21.36
CA GLY A 91 -12.64 -30.24 -20.25
C GLY A 91 -13.16 -29.62 -18.94
N LEU A 92 -12.80 -28.37 -18.64
CA LEU A 92 -13.36 -27.67 -17.49
C LEU A 92 -14.86 -27.38 -17.66
N LEU A 93 -15.30 -26.95 -18.85
CA LEU A 93 -16.70 -26.68 -19.13
C LEU A 93 -17.54 -27.95 -19.00
N GLU A 94 -17.07 -29.10 -19.48
CA GLU A 94 -17.71 -30.40 -19.27
C GLU A 94 -17.86 -30.74 -17.78
N GLN A 95 -16.85 -30.42 -16.95
CA GLN A 95 -16.95 -30.61 -15.50
C GLN A 95 -18.02 -29.71 -14.87
N TYR A 96 -18.20 -28.48 -15.35
CA TYR A 96 -19.26 -27.58 -14.85
C TYR A 96 -20.65 -27.97 -15.37
N GLU A 97 -20.75 -28.41 -16.62
CA GLU A 97 -21.99 -28.96 -17.20
C GLU A 97 -22.49 -30.17 -16.38
N SER A 98 -21.58 -31.09 -16.02
CA SER A 98 -21.92 -32.23 -15.16
C SER A 98 -22.42 -31.84 -13.75
N ARG A 99 -22.16 -30.60 -13.33
CA ARG A 99 -22.63 -30.01 -12.06
C ARG A 99 -23.91 -29.18 -12.22
N GLY A 100 -24.50 -29.14 -13.42
CA GLY A 100 -25.73 -28.42 -13.72
C GLY A 100 -25.54 -26.98 -14.18
N LEU A 101 -24.33 -26.58 -14.61
CA LEU A 101 -24.05 -25.28 -15.22
C LEU A 101 -23.81 -25.44 -16.72
N ASP A 102 -24.88 -25.42 -17.49
CA ASP A 102 -24.96 -25.77 -18.92
C ASP A 102 -24.80 -24.57 -19.87
N THR A 103 -24.67 -23.35 -19.33
CA THR A 103 -24.48 -22.12 -20.13
C THR A 103 -23.24 -21.35 -19.70
N ILE A 104 -22.60 -20.64 -20.64
CA ILE A 104 -21.46 -19.76 -20.32
C ILE A 104 -21.84 -18.74 -19.25
N ASP A 105 -23.05 -18.16 -19.32
CA ASP A 105 -23.52 -17.20 -18.32
C ASP A 105 -23.65 -17.84 -16.93
N SER A 106 -24.16 -19.06 -16.83
CA SER A 106 -24.24 -19.78 -15.53
C SER A 106 -22.86 -20.09 -14.96
N VAL A 107 -21.88 -20.44 -15.81
CA VAL A 107 -20.49 -20.64 -15.41
C VAL A 107 -19.87 -19.31 -14.96
N LEU A 108 -20.09 -18.24 -15.70
CA LEU A 108 -19.62 -16.90 -15.32
C LEU A 108 -20.25 -16.44 -14.00
N ASP A 109 -21.53 -16.72 -13.77
CA ASP A 109 -22.24 -16.43 -12.51
C ASP A 109 -21.72 -17.27 -11.33
N GLU A 110 -21.36 -18.54 -11.52
CA GLU A 110 -20.69 -19.35 -10.50
C GLU A 110 -19.25 -18.84 -10.19
N LEU A 111 -18.59 -18.29 -11.21
CA LEU A 111 -17.29 -17.64 -11.07
C LEU A 111 -17.39 -16.21 -10.50
N ARG A 112 -18.58 -15.60 -10.52
CA ARG A 112 -18.80 -14.33 -9.83
C ARG A 112 -18.49 -14.58 -8.35
N PRO A 113 -17.72 -13.69 -7.71
CA PRO A 113 -17.37 -13.88 -6.32
C PRO A 113 -18.63 -13.97 -5.47
N THR A 114 -18.90 -15.14 -4.88
CA THR A 114 -19.89 -15.29 -3.82
C THR A 114 -19.26 -14.79 -2.51
N LEU A 115 -19.17 -13.47 -2.35
CA LEU A 115 -18.92 -12.74 -1.08
C LEU A 115 -17.87 -13.36 -0.12
N THR A 116 -16.77 -13.90 -0.65
CA THR A 116 -15.62 -14.36 0.14
C THR A 116 -14.27 -14.31 -0.59
N GLY A 117 -14.13 -13.52 -1.65
CA GLY A 117 -12.89 -13.50 -2.43
C GLY A 117 -12.83 -12.24 -3.26
N VAL A 118 -12.07 -11.26 -2.75
CA VAL A 118 -11.75 -10.04 -3.48
C VAL A 118 -11.19 -10.43 -4.85
N ASP A 119 -11.76 -9.85 -5.92
CA ASP A 119 -11.28 -10.09 -7.26
C ASP A 119 -10.01 -9.28 -7.53
N PHE A 120 -8.86 -9.87 -7.22
CA PHE A 120 -7.54 -9.25 -7.44
C PHE A 120 -7.25 -8.96 -8.93
N GLU A 121 -8.10 -9.38 -9.87
CA GLU A 121 -8.00 -8.95 -11.28
C GLU A 121 -8.26 -7.45 -11.46
N ALA A 122 -8.95 -6.81 -10.50
CA ALA A 122 -9.23 -5.38 -10.52
C ALA A 122 -8.01 -4.50 -10.16
N PHE A 123 -6.92 -5.07 -9.66
CA PHE A 123 -5.76 -4.33 -9.16
C PHE A 123 -4.47 -4.62 -9.94
N THR A 124 -3.44 -3.79 -9.72
CA THR A 124 -2.06 -3.99 -10.19
C THR A 124 -1.31 -5.06 -9.40
N PHE A 125 -1.78 -5.38 -8.19
CA PHE A 125 -1.20 -6.36 -7.27
C PHE A 125 -2.09 -7.60 -7.12
N ASP A 126 -1.59 -8.62 -6.42
CA ASP A 126 -2.31 -9.85 -6.11
C ASP A 126 -2.26 -10.16 -4.60
N GLU A 127 -2.79 -11.31 -4.21
CA GLU A 127 -2.81 -11.75 -2.81
C GLU A 127 -1.39 -11.95 -2.25
N ALA A 128 -0.44 -12.43 -3.06
CA ALA A 128 0.94 -12.66 -2.63
C ALA A 128 1.65 -11.34 -2.31
N TYR A 129 1.43 -10.29 -3.12
CA TYR A 129 1.91 -8.95 -2.80
C TYR A 129 1.46 -8.48 -1.41
N LEU A 130 0.21 -8.78 -1.01
CA LEU A 130 -0.28 -8.41 0.32
C LEU A 130 0.44 -9.15 1.45
N ASP A 131 0.88 -10.39 1.23
CA ASP A 131 1.66 -11.17 2.20
C ASP A 131 3.07 -10.62 2.40
N ASP A 132 3.66 -10.07 1.34
CA ASP A 132 5.03 -9.54 1.30
C ASP A 132 5.15 -8.08 1.78
N LEU A 133 4.03 -7.42 2.13
CA LEU A 133 4.07 -6.06 2.65
C LEU A 133 4.88 -5.96 3.96
N PRO A 134 5.58 -4.84 4.18
CA PRO A 134 6.32 -4.62 5.41
C PRO A 134 5.40 -4.61 6.63
N THR A 135 5.92 -5.06 7.77
CA THR A 135 5.24 -4.97 9.06
C THR A 135 5.57 -3.68 9.80
N ASP A 136 6.46 -2.85 9.26
CA ASP A 136 6.90 -1.60 9.85
C ASP A 136 5.81 -0.53 9.78
N PRO A 137 5.93 0.55 10.60
CA PRO A 137 5.07 1.71 10.51
C PRO A 137 5.18 2.40 9.14
N GLY A 138 4.11 3.09 8.76
CA GLY A 138 4.13 3.89 7.54
C GLY A 138 2.76 4.31 7.05
N VAL A 139 2.77 4.83 5.83
CA VAL A 139 1.60 5.31 5.11
C VAL A 139 1.38 4.45 3.87
N TYR A 140 0.12 4.14 3.61
CA TYR A 140 -0.31 3.51 2.37
C TYR A 140 -1.20 4.47 1.57
N VAL A 141 -0.91 4.58 0.28
CA VAL A 141 -1.59 5.45 -0.67
C VAL A 141 -2.31 4.57 -1.69
N MET A 142 -3.62 4.73 -1.77
CA MET A 142 -4.46 4.01 -2.73
C MET A 142 -4.79 4.94 -3.89
N ARG A 143 -4.52 4.47 -5.10
CA ARG A 143 -4.79 5.22 -6.34
C ARG A 143 -5.77 4.48 -7.22
N ASP A 144 -6.54 5.22 -8.00
CA ASP A 144 -7.35 4.66 -9.07
C ASP A 144 -6.53 4.40 -10.35
N ALA A 145 -7.21 3.91 -11.39
CA ALA A 145 -6.58 3.53 -12.65
C ALA A 145 -6.02 4.71 -13.46
N GLU A 146 -6.38 5.94 -13.10
CA GLU A 146 -5.87 7.18 -13.70
C GLU A 146 -4.69 7.75 -12.90
N GLY A 147 -4.31 7.09 -11.79
CA GLY A 147 -3.22 7.51 -10.92
C GLY A 147 -3.62 8.56 -9.86
N LYS A 148 -4.91 8.91 -9.79
CA LYS A 148 -5.41 9.86 -8.79
C LYS A 148 -5.42 9.20 -7.42
N VAL A 149 -4.93 9.92 -6.40
CA VAL A 149 -5.02 9.47 -5.00
C VAL A 149 -6.47 9.52 -4.55
N ILE A 150 -7.02 8.35 -4.22
CA ILE A 150 -8.40 8.22 -3.75
C ILE A 150 -8.48 8.03 -2.24
N TYR A 151 -7.43 7.48 -1.64
CA TYR A 151 -7.35 7.28 -0.20
C TYR A 151 -5.89 7.23 0.29
N VAL A 152 -5.65 7.79 1.47
CA VAL A 152 -4.37 7.71 2.20
C VAL A 152 -4.68 7.23 3.61
N GLY A 153 -3.90 6.29 4.14
CA GLY A 153 -4.03 5.89 5.53
C GLY A 153 -2.69 5.54 6.16
N LYS A 154 -2.59 5.63 7.47
CA LYS A 154 -1.42 5.17 8.24
C LYS A 154 -1.62 3.83 8.93
N SER A 155 -0.51 3.21 9.34
CA SER A 155 -0.49 2.08 10.27
C SER A 155 0.84 1.99 11.01
N VAL A 156 0.84 1.39 12.21
CA VAL A 156 2.05 0.85 12.86
C VAL A 156 2.45 -0.52 12.29
N HIS A 157 1.51 -1.19 11.61
CA HIS A 157 1.71 -2.46 10.91
C HIS A 157 1.06 -2.39 9.53
N LEU A 158 1.84 -2.01 8.52
CA LEU A 158 1.33 -1.78 7.16
C LEU A 158 0.64 -3.02 6.57
N ARG A 159 1.29 -4.19 6.63
CA ARG A 159 0.73 -5.45 6.11
C ARG A 159 -0.67 -5.75 6.62
N ASP A 160 -0.84 -5.83 7.94
CA ASP A 160 -2.12 -6.23 8.54
C ASP A 160 -3.21 -5.21 8.26
N ARG A 161 -2.85 -3.92 8.26
CA ARG A 161 -3.79 -2.84 7.97
C ARG A 161 -4.26 -2.87 6.53
N VAL A 162 -3.36 -3.00 5.57
CA VAL A 162 -3.69 -3.07 4.14
C VAL A 162 -4.49 -4.34 3.85
N LYS A 163 -4.09 -5.50 4.38
CA LYS A 163 -4.84 -6.77 4.27
C LYS A 163 -6.27 -6.67 4.76
N THR A 164 -6.53 -5.86 5.80
CA THR A 164 -7.88 -5.70 6.35
C THR A 164 -8.87 -5.20 5.28
N TYR A 165 -8.45 -4.31 4.37
CA TYR A 165 -9.28 -3.84 3.26
C TYR A 165 -9.73 -4.97 2.35
N PHE A 166 -8.91 -6.01 2.18
CA PHE A 166 -9.18 -7.13 1.29
C PHE A 166 -9.75 -8.37 2.01
N SER A 167 -10.20 -8.21 3.26
CA SER A 167 -10.75 -9.29 4.09
C SER A 167 -12.28 -9.25 4.15
N ARG A 168 -12.94 -10.38 4.47
CA ARG A 168 -14.42 -10.46 4.57
C ARG A 168 -15.06 -9.45 5.54
N ARG A 169 -14.30 -8.93 6.52
CA ARG A 169 -14.81 -7.95 7.48
C ARG A 169 -15.03 -6.58 6.84
N SER A 170 -14.23 -6.23 5.83
CA SER A 170 -14.30 -4.93 5.17
C SER A 170 -15.52 -4.76 4.28
N GLU A 171 -16.08 -5.87 3.77
CA GLU A 171 -17.33 -5.89 2.99
C GLU A 171 -18.54 -5.36 3.77
N ARG A 172 -18.43 -5.19 5.09
CA ARG A 172 -19.49 -4.63 5.94
C ARG A 172 -19.46 -3.10 6.00
N GLU A 173 -18.37 -2.47 5.57
CA GLU A 173 -18.18 -1.02 5.65
C GLU A 173 -18.35 -0.37 4.27
N GLN A 174 -19.42 0.42 4.10
CA GLN A 174 -19.75 1.07 2.82
C GLN A 174 -18.58 1.87 2.24
N LYS A 175 -17.83 2.60 3.09
CA LYS A 175 -16.64 3.35 2.68
C LYS A 175 -15.59 2.44 2.05
N THR A 176 -15.32 1.30 2.68
CA THR A 176 -14.29 0.37 2.23
C THR A 176 -14.69 -0.28 0.92
N LEU A 177 -15.96 -0.65 0.76
CA LEU A 177 -16.49 -1.12 -0.53
C LEU A 177 -16.27 -0.08 -1.65
N SER A 178 -16.59 1.20 -1.40
CA SER A 178 -16.39 2.27 -2.39
C SER A 178 -14.91 2.46 -2.76
N ILE A 179 -13.99 2.25 -1.82
CA ILE A 179 -12.55 2.28 -2.08
C ILE A 179 -12.16 1.08 -2.96
N LEU A 180 -12.58 -0.13 -2.60
CA LEU A 180 -12.25 -1.37 -3.32
C LEU A 180 -12.78 -1.37 -4.77
N GLU A 181 -13.91 -0.71 -5.02
CA GLU A 181 -14.46 -0.57 -6.38
C GLU A 181 -13.61 0.30 -7.30
N ARG A 182 -12.82 1.21 -6.74
CA ARG A 182 -12.07 2.24 -7.50
C ARG A 182 -10.57 2.09 -7.45
N ILE A 183 -10.06 1.42 -6.42
CA ILE A 183 -8.64 1.23 -6.27
C ILE A 183 -8.08 0.40 -7.42
N TRP A 184 -6.92 0.82 -7.89
CA TRP A 184 -6.13 0.15 -8.91
C TRP A 184 -4.79 -0.28 -8.35
N THR A 185 -4.14 0.55 -7.53
CA THR A 185 -2.83 0.23 -6.94
C THR A 185 -2.73 0.73 -5.49
N VAL A 186 -1.86 0.08 -4.72
CA VAL A 186 -1.44 0.50 -3.38
C VAL A 186 0.06 0.81 -3.45
N GLU A 187 0.44 1.98 -2.94
CA GLU A 187 1.83 2.41 -2.74
C GLU A 187 2.08 2.53 -1.24
N LEU A 188 3.30 2.25 -0.80
CA LEU A 188 3.69 2.31 0.60
C LEU A 188 4.89 3.22 0.79
N GLU A 189 4.88 3.97 1.89
CA GLU A 189 6.03 4.72 2.38
C GLU A 189 6.28 4.30 3.84
N VAL A 190 7.37 3.56 4.05
CA VAL A 190 7.77 3.03 5.36
C VAL A 190 8.52 4.11 6.12
N VAL A 191 8.20 4.26 7.40
CA VAL A 191 8.84 5.21 8.33
C VAL A 191 9.21 4.49 9.62
N GLY A 192 10.06 5.10 10.45
CA GLY A 192 10.55 4.44 11.65
C GLY A 192 9.55 4.44 12.81
N SER A 193 8.59 5.38 12.82
CA SER A 193 7.69 5.59 13.96
C SER A 193 6.22 5.83 13.60
N GLU A 194 5.32 5.55 14.54
CA GLU A 194 3.90 5.92 14.41
C GLU A 194 3.73 7.41 14.15
N LEU A 195 4.46 8.25 14.90
CA LEU A 195 4.34 9.71 14.83
C LEU A 195 4.69 10.24 13.43
N GLU A 196 5.79 9.77 12.83
CA GLU A 196 6.13 10.10 11.45
C GLU A 196 5.03 9.67 10.48
N ALA A 197 4.46 8.47 10.66
CA ALA A 197 3.37 8.00 9.82
C ALA A 197 2.12 8.92 9.95
N MET A 198 1.85 9.45 11.15
CA MET A 198 0.77 10.43 11.36
C MET A 198 1.03 11.75 10.64
N ILE A 199 2.26 12.26 10.68
CA ILE A 199 2.64 13.52 10.04
C ILE A 199 2.59 13.37 8.53
N LEU A 200 3.22 12.31 8.00
CA LEU A 200 3.26 12.02 6.57
C LEU A 200 1.86 11.80 5.99
N GLU A 201 1.00 11.02 6.67
CA GLU A 201 -0.40 10.84 6.26
C GLU A 201 -1.12 12.18 6.15
N THR A 202 -0.94 13.06 7.15
CA THR A 202 -1.58 14.37 7.20
C THR A 202 -1.15 15.26 6.04
N ARG A 203 0.16 15.35 5.80
CA ARG A 203 0.74 16.10 4.68
C ARG A 203 0.22 15.58 3.34
N LEU A 204 0.21 14.26 3.15
CA LEU A 204 -0.31 13.64 1.93
C LEU A 204 -1.81 13.90 1.74
N ILE A 205 -2.63 13.84 2.80
CA ILE A 205 -4.06 14.17 2.73
C ILE A 205 -4.25 15.64 2.37
N GLN A 206 -3.50 16.56 2.97
CA GLN A 206 -3.59 18.00 2.66
C GLN A 206 -3.19 18.30 1.21
N ALA A 207 -2.10 17.70 0.73
CA ALA A 207 -1.57 17.88 -0.61
C ALA A 207 -2.47 17.27 -1.69
N THR A 208 -3.04 16.10 -1.44
CA THR A 208 -3.76 15.32 -2.48
C THR A 208 -5.28 15.39 -2.37
N ARG A 209 -5.81 15.80 -1.21
CA ARG A 209 -7.24 15.87 -0.88
C ARG A 209 -8.05 14.65 -1.38
N PRO A 210 -7.70 13.43 -0.93
CA PRO A 210 -8.32 12.23 -1.44
C PRO A 210 -9.81 12.18 -1.12
N GLU A 211 -10.61 11.72 -2.08
CA GLU A 211 -12.07 11.72 -1.99
C GLU A 211 -12.61 10.93 -0.79
N PHE A 212 -11.95 9.82 -0.44
CA PHE A 212 -12.39 8.96 0.66
C PHE A 212 -11.78 9.34 2.02
N ASN A 213 -10.87 10.30 2.07
CA ASN A 213 -10.38 10.90 3.32
C ASN A 213 -11.32 12.02 3.76
N LYS A 214 -12.57 11.66 4.13
CA LYS A 214 -13.47 12.60 4.80
C LYS A 214 -12.85 13.00 6.14
N GLN A 215 -12.49 14.29 6.26
CA GLN A 215 -11.74 14.86 7.37
C GLN A 215 -12.33 14.45 8.72
N VAL A 216 -11.51 13.78 9.53
CA VAL A 216 -11.75 13.73 10.98
C VAL A 216 -11.57 15.16 11.45
N ALA A 217 -12.63 15.76 11.99
CA ALA A 217 -12.51 17.04 12.66
C ALA A 217 -11.40 16.92 13.69
N ILE A 218 -10.30 17.66 13.50
CA ILE A 218 -9.27 17.77 14.52
C ILE A 218 -9.93 18.59 15.61
N HIS A 219 -10.43 17.88 16.64
CA HIS A 219 -10.86 18.52 17.87
C HIS A 219 -9.74 19.43 18.36
N ASP A 220 -10.10 20.61 18.82
CA ASP A 220 -9.17 21.60 19.34
C ASP A 220 -8.36 20.98 20.49
N ARG A 221 -7.10 20.62 20.21
CA ARG A 221 -6.19 19.94 21.14
C ARG A 221 -5.30 20.97 21.83
N GLY A 222 -5.91 22.01 22.39
CA GLY A 222 -5.19 23.06 23.11
C GLY A 222 -4.20 23.83 22.25
N LYS A 223 -3.64 24.90 22.82
CA LYS A 223 -2.59 25.67 22.16
C LYS A 223 -1.27 24.88 22.22
N PRO A 224 -0.54 24.72 21.10
CA PRO A 224 0.88 24.35 21.12
C PRO A 224 1.65 25.09 22.22
N ASP A 225 2.62 24.42 22.84
CA ASP A 225 3.66 25.12 23.60
C ASP A 225 4.38 26.09 22.67
N ASP A 226 4.70 27.30 23.14
CA ASP A 226 5.32 28.36 22.31
C ASP A 226 6.84 28.15 22.16
N ALA A 227 7.40 27.08 22.74
CA ALA A 227 8.83 26.78 22.68
C ALA A 227 9.18 25.71 21.60
N PRO A 228 10.31 25.87 20.88
CA PRO A 228 10.81 24.86 19.96
C PRO A 228 11.33 23.64 20.72
N PHE A 229 11.26 22.46 20.11
CA PHE A 229 11.83 21.23 20.66
C PHE A 229 12.26 20.28 19.55
N VAL A 230 13.12 19.34 19.90
CA VAL A 230 13.60 18.28 19.02
C VAL A 230 13.14 16.94 19.58
N LEU A 231 12.50 16.13 18.75
CA LEU A 231 12.21 14.73 19.04
C LEU A 231 13.27 13.86 18.40
N VAL A 232 13.82 12.90 19.14
CA VAL A 232 14.61 11.80 18.58
C VAL A 232 13.67 10.63 18.35
N LEU A 233 13.54 10.19 17.11
CA LEU A 233 12.65 9.11 16.69
C LEU A 233 13.45 7.98 16.03
N PRO A 234 12.96 6.74 16.08
CA PRO A 234 13.55 5.65 15.30
C PRO A 234 13.39 5.95 13.82
N SER A 235 14.37 5.57 12.99
CA SER A 235 14.29 5.65 11.53
C SER A 235 13.88 4.32 10.92
N ALA A 236 13.35 4.34 9.69
CA ALA A 236 13.17 3.13 8.89
C ALA A 236 14.52 2.48 8.56
N ASP A 237 15.60 3.27 8.52
CA ASP A 237 16.97 2.78 8.49
C ASP A 237 17.43 2.44 9.92
N ARG A 238 17.70 1.16 10.19
CA ARG A 238 18.04 0.68 11.54
C ARG A 238 19.35 1.24 12.07
N GLU A 239 20.22 1.74 11.20
CA GLU A 239 21.49 2.37 11.61
C GLU A 239 21.35 3.88 11.86
N SER A 240 20.13 4.42 11.74
CA SER A 240 19.84 5.83 11.87
C SER A 240 18.71 6.14 12.85
N VAL A 241 18.59 7.42 13.17
CA VAL A 241 17.48 8.04 13.87
C VAL A 241 16.99 9.24 13.08
N GLU A 242 15.73 9.61 13.29
CA GLU A 242 15.11 10.80 12.71
C GLU A 242 14.97 11.86 13.80
N LEU A 243 15.54 13.04 13.55
CA LEU A 243 15.41 14.20 14.41
C LEU A 243 14.28 15.08 13.89
N LEU A 244 13.18 15.12 14.65
CA LEU A 244 12.03 15.95 14.32
C LEU A 244 12.14 17.31 15.02
N CYS A 245 12.41 18.35 14.24
CA CYS A 245 12.45 19.73 14.71
C CYS A 245 11.06 20.36 14.63
N VAL A 246 10.46 20.61 15.80
CA VAL A 246 9.10 21.15 15.91
C VAL A 246 9.14 22.55 16.50
N ARG A 247 8.42 23.48 15.85
CA ARG A 247 8.36 24.89 16.23
C ARG A 247 6.92 25.39 16.10
N PRO A 248 6.47 26.37 16.90
CA PRO A 248 5.09 26.86 16.86
C PRO A 248 4.66 27.38 15.47
N ASP A 249 5.56 28.12 14.81
CA ASP A 249 5.27 28.89 13.59
C ASP A 249 6.12 28.48 12.38
N ALA A 250 6.51 27.20 12.31
CA ALA A 250 7.25 26.67 11.16
C ALA A 250 6.84 25.23 10.82
N PRO A 251 7.05 24.80 9.56
CA PRO A 251 7.02 23.41 9.16
C PRO A 251 7.92 22.55 10.04
N ILE A 252 7.46 21.34 10.27
CA ILE A 252 8.22 20.33 11.02
C ILE A 252 9.39 19.91 10.14
N GLY A 253 10.61 20.22 10.59
CA GLY A 253 11.84 19.75 9.96
C GLY A 253 12.14 18.32 10.36
N THR A 254 12.69 17.54 9.45
CA THR A 254 13.17 16.17 9.71
C THR A 254 14.62 16.09 9.27
N VAL A 255 15.50 15.60 10.14
CA VAL A 255 16.92 15.40 9.86
C VAL A 255 17.31 13.98 10.26
N ARG A 256 17.77 13.18 9.30
CA ARG A 256 18.24 11.82 9.57
C ARG A 256 19.71 11.84 9.96
N VAL A 257 20.08 11.11 11.01
CA VAL A 257 21.46 10.98 11.50
C VAL A 257 21.77 9.52 11.81
N ARG A 258 22.97 9.05 11.50
CA ARG A 258 23.43 7.71 11.89
C ARG A 258 23.69 7.61 13.39
N LYS A 259 23.38 6.44 13.97
CA LYS A 259 23.60 6.12 15.38
C LYS A 259 25.07 6.15 15.78
N ASP A 260 25.98 5.87 14.84
CA ASP A 260 27.43 5.96 15.02
C ASP A 260 27.99 7.39 14.88
N LEU A 261 27.12 8.37 14.67
CA LEU A 261 27.44 9.79 14.52
C LEU A 261 28.36 10.11 13.34
N ALA A 262 28.52 9.21 12.36
CA ALA A 262 29.42 9.42 11.22
C ALA A 262 29.05 10.65 10.37
N ASP A 263 27.78 11.02 10.31
CA ASP A 263 27.22 12.18 9.60
C ASP A 263 26.70 13.28 10.55
N TRP A 264 27.10 13.25 11.83
CA TRP A 264 26.53 14.16 12.83
C TRP A 264 26.83 15.63 12.60
N GLU A 265 27.99 16.00 12.06
CA GLU A 265 28.29 17.41 11.76
C GLU A 265 27.35 18.00 10.70
N ASP A 266 27.04 17.22 9.67
CA ASP A 266 26.12 17.62 8.60
C ASP A 266 24.69 17.68 9.14
N GLY A 267 24.25 16.64 9.85
CA GLY A 267 22.93 16.61 10.51
C GLY A 267 22.75 17.75 11.51
N TRP A 268 23.78 18.09 12.28
CA TRP A 268 23.75 19.25 13.19
C TRP A 268 23.62 20.58 12.44
N SER A 269 24.29 20.71 11.29
CA SER A 269 24.17 21.89 10.44
C SER A 269 22.73 22.07 9.93
N GLU A 270 22.12 20.99 9.45
CA GLU A 270 20.72 20.97 9.00
C GLU A 270 19.75 21.27 10.15
N LEU A 271 19.94 20.63 11.31
CA LEU A 271 19.09 20.84 12.47
C LEU A 271 19.11 22.30 12.95
N LYS A 272 20.29 22.94 12.97
CA LYS A 272 20.41 24.37 13.27
C LYS A 272 19.63 25.23 12.27
N GLN A 273 19.65 24.90 10.98
CA GLN A 273 18.89 25.63 9.97
C GLN A 273 17.38 25.47 10.23
N CYS A 274 16.91 24.27 10.54
CA CYS A 274 15.52 24.04 10.94
C CYS A 274 15.12 24.87 12.17
N LEU A 275 16.01 24.95 13.18
CA LEU A 275 15.79 25.73 14.40
C LEU A 275 15.86 27.25 14.17
N ALA A 276 16.51 27.72 13.10
CA ALA A 276 16.69 29.15 12.82
C ALA A 276 15.65 29.75 11.85
N TYR A 277 15.07 28.96 10.94
CA TYR A 277 14.29 29.47 9.80
C TYR A 277 12.80 29.77 10.09
N VAL A 278 12.27 30.89 9.59
CA VAL A 278 10.83 31.24 9.71
C VAL A 278 10.24 31.37 8.30
N PRO A 279 9.34 30.47 7.87
CA PRO A 279 8.63 30.63 6.60
C PRO A 279 7.42 31.57 6.70
N GLU A 280 6.97 32.04 5.55
CA GLU A 280 5.84 32.98 5.40
C GLU A 280 4.46 32.29 5.36
N VAL A 281 4.40 30.97 5.14
CA VAL A 281 3.16 30.17 5.09
C VAL A 281 3.34 28.89 5.89
N ASP A 282 2.37 28.61 6.75
CA ASP A 282 2.39 27.46 7.63
C ASP A 282 1.53 26.31 7.08
N GLU A 283 2.18 25.38 6.37
CA GLU A 283 1.52 24.21 5.78
C GLU A 283 1.27 23.08 6.80
N ASP A 284 1.94 23.12 7.95
CA ASP A 284 2.00 22.03 8.94
C ASP A 284 1.20 22.30 10.22
N GLU A 285 0.39 23.36 10.30
CA GLU A 285 -0.42 23.70 11.49
C GLU A 285 -1.17 22.47 12.06
N VAL A 286 -1.76 21.70 11.15
CA VAL A 286 -2.50 20.46 11.41
C VAL A 286 -1.58 19.35 11.91
N ALA A 287 -0.42 19.16 11.28
CA ALA A 287 0.58 18.17 11.68
C ALA A 287 1.14 18.48 13.07
N ARG A 288 1.34 19.74 13.42
CA ARG A 288 1.79 20.13 14.77
C ARG A 288 0.76 19.82 15.84
N LYS A 289 -0.53 20.09 15.59
CA LYS A 289 -1.63 19.67 16.50
C LYS A 289 -1.64 18.15 16.72
N ILE A 290 -1.26 17.38 15.71
CA ILE A 290 -1.10 15.92 15.81
C ILE A 290 0.09 15.56 16.70
N VAL A 291 1.26 16.17 16.47
CA VAL A 291 2.46 15.97 17.30
C VAL A 291 2.16 16.24 18.76
N TRP A 292 1.53 17.37 19.08
CA TRP A 292 1.18 17.73 20.45
C TRP A 292 0.24 16.72 21.09
N GLY A 293 -0.83 16.38 20.38
CA GLY A 293 -1.76 15.36 20.87
C GLY A 293 -1.06 14.01 21.07
N TRP A 294 -0.04 13.68 20.27
CA TRP A 294 0.72 12.45 20.41
C TRP A 294 1.69 12.48 21.60
N ILE A 295 2.44 13.57 21.78
CA ILE A 295 3.35 13.78 22.93
C ILE A 295 2.58 13.68 24.24
N ASP A 296 1.42 14.32 24.33
CA ASP A 296 0.64 14.33 25.58
C ASP A 296 0.23 12.92 26.04
N ARG A 297 -0.04 12.02 25.08
CA ARG A 297 -0.36 10.61 25.37
C ARG A 297 0.88 9.74 25.66
N ASN A 298 2.07 10.18 25.25
CA ASN A 298 3.29 9.37 25.26
C ASN A 298 4.42 9.95 26.11
N ARG A 299 4.18 11.04 26.86
CA ARG A 299 5.19 11.89 27.51
C ARG A 299 6.31 11.15 28.25
N GLU A 300 6.01 10.01 28.89
CA GLU A 300 6.98 9.22 29.66
C GLU A 300 7.97 8.42 28.80
N LYS A 301 7.71 8.28 27.50
CA LYS A 301 8.47 7.41 26.59
C LYS A 301 9.13 8.15 25.44
N VAL A 302 9.00 9.47 25.40
CA VAL A 302 9.49 10.28 24.27
C VAL A 302 10.83 10.87 24.61
N ASN A 303 11.78 10.73 23.69
CA ASN A 303 13.06 11.39 23.75
C ASN A 303 12.92 12.82 23.20
N LEU A 304 12.51 13.74 24.07
CA LEU A 304 12.25 15.15 23.75
C LEU A 304 13.34 16.01 24.39
N VAL A 305 14.03 16.79 23.57
CA VAL A 305 15.04 17.74 24.01
C VAL A 305 14.58 19.16 23.67
N ARG A 306 14.51 20.04 24.68
CA ARG A 306 14.20 21.45 24.48
C ARG A 306 15.47 22.27 24.49
N PRO A 307 15.75 23.11 23.47
CA PRO A 307 16.88 24.02 23.48
C PRO A 307 16.93 24.92 24.73
N GLU A 308 15.78 25.33 25.26
CA GLU A 308 15.66 26.19 26.45
C GLU A 308 16.15 25.53 27.75
N ASP A 309 15.99 24.20 27.88
CA ASP A 309 16.43 23.44 29.06
C ASP A 309 17.95 23.29 29.12
N VAL A 310 18.63 23.44 27.97
CA VAL A 310 20.06 23.15 27.78
C VAL A 310 20.91 24.42 27.70
N GLY A 311 20.31 25.55 27.33
CA GLY A 311 20.92 26.89 27.36
C GLY A 311 21.85 27.19 26.18
N GLU A 312 22.99 26.51 26.07
CA GLU A 312 24.00 26.77 25.02
C GLU A 312 23.89 25.80 23.84
N ALA A 313 24.09 26.30 22.61
CA ALA A 313 24.00 25.49 21.39
C ALA A 313 25.01 24.33 21.36
N LEU A 314 26.20 24.51 21.96
CA LEU A 314 27.20 23.45 22.05
C LEU A 314 26.76 22.34 23.00
N GLU A 315 26.09 22.70 24.09
CA GLU A 315 25.55 21.75 25.05
C GLU A 315 24.35 21.00 24.45
N LEU A 316 23.47 21.69 23.71
CA LEU A 316 22.38 21.04 22.96
C LEU A 316 22.93 20.02 21.96
N LYS A 317 24.00 20.36 21.23
CA LYS A 317 24.68 19.43 20.32
C LYS A 317 25.17 18.18 21.05
N ARG A 318 25.79 18.35 22.22
CA ARG A 318 26.29 17.23 23.03
C ARG A 318 25.15 16.35 23.53
N VAL A 319 24.13 16.95 24.14
CA VAL A 319 22.97 16.24 24.67
C VAL A 319 22.30 15.42 23.57
N LEU A 320 22.09 15.98 22.38
CA LEU A 320 21.51 15.24 21.26
C LEU A 320 22.41 14.09 20.79
N ALA A 321 23.72 14.30 20.70
CA ALA A 321 24.66 13.24 20.33
C ALA A 321 24.60 12.06 21.31
N ASP A 322 24.56 12.34 22.62
CA ASP A 322 24.43 11.32 23.66
C ASP A 322 23.13 10.52 23.49
N HIS A 323 22.00 11.20 23.28
CA HIS A 323 20.71 10.54 23.04
C HIS A 323 20.69 9.69 21.76
N ILE A 324 21.36 10.13 20.68
CA ILE A 324 21.47 9.38 19.43
C ILE A 324 22.29 8.10 19.66
N SER A 325 23.43 8.19 20.34
CA SER A 325 24.30 7.04 20.61
C SER A 325 23.73 6.04 21.62
N ASP A 326 22.93 6.51 22.59
CA ASP A 326 22.28 5.64 23.60
C ASP A 326 21.02 4.92 23.07
N THR A 327 20.66 5.13 21.79
CA THR A 327 19.49 4.53 21.14
C THR A 327 19.72 3.04 20.87
N THR A 328 19.34 2.18 21.83
CA THR A 328 19.37 0.70 21.70
C THR A 328 18.07 0.14 21.13
N ASP A 329 18.13 -0.74 20.12
CA ASP A 329 16.94 -1.26 19.42
C ASP A 329 15.85 -1.83 20.35
N GLU A 330 16.21 -2.49 21.45
CA GLU A 330 15.26 -3.09 22.41
C GLU A 330 14.45 -2.07 23.22
N ALA A 331 15.01 -0.88 23.50
CA ALA A 331 14.33 0.16 24.27
C ALA A 331 13.23 0.81 23.42
N TRP A 332 13.45 0.96 22.12
CA TRP A 332 12.51 1.55 21.17
C TRP A 332 11.40 0.56 20.80
N GLU A 333 11.71 -0.72 20.56
CA GLU A 333 10.68 -1.73 20.21
C GLU A 333 9.54 -1.84 21.25
N LYS A 334 9.80 -1.60 22.54
CA LYS A 334 8.77 -1.63 23.61
C LYS A 334 7.96 -0.34 23.74
N VAL A 335 8.52 0.79 23.32
CA VAL A 335 7.86 2.10 23.39
C VAL A 335 6.91 2.31 22.21
N TRP A 336 7.24 1.78 21.04
CA TRP A 336 6.59 2.13 19.77
C TRP A 336 5.68 1.05 19.17
N ARG A 337 5.57 -0.13 19.81
CA ARG A 337 4.60 -1.20 19.47
C ARG A 337 3.24 -1.08 20.21
N ILE A 338 2.76 0.14 20.47
CA ILE A 338 1.44 0.34 21.13
C ILE A 338 0.32 0.37 20.08
#